data_AF-A0A7C0V1R5-F1
#
_entry.id   AF-A0A7C0V1R5-F1
#
_cell.length_a   1.000
_cell.length_b   1.000
_cell.length_c   1.000
_cell.angle_alpha   90.00
_cell.angle_beta   90.00
_cell.angle_gamma   90.00
#
_symmetry.space_group_name_H-M   'P 1'
#
loop_
_entity.id
_entity.type
_entity.pdbx_description
1 polymer ?
#
loop_
_entity_poly.entity_id
_entity_poly.type
_entity_poly.pdbx_seq_one_letter_code
_entity_poly.pdbx_strand_id
1 'polypeptide(L)'
;MEISLSSFENYTHYSSTQHSVLSPATRNKVPLKKLYPRAIKHLAKIAKISPNPPYGGRGYPAHLKEIIKTTSDAEEQYALLVHYYNCLGLEVKKTRSYRPLTEDEKFRILSYYSSGYSVSKIAEALGRHVSTIYYFIKRYKAGKI
;
A
#
# COMPACT_ATOMS: atom_id res chain seq x y z
N MET A 1 4.02 12.42 22.31
CA MET A 1 2.92 12.04 21.40
C MET A 1 2.76 10.54 21.50
N GLU A 2 1.71 10.11 22.17
CA GLU A 2 1.41 8.69 22.39
C GLU A 2 0.99 8.02 21.08
N ILE A 3 1.59 6.86 20.81
CA ILE A 3 1.39 6.09 19.59
C ILE A 3 0.11 5.27 19.77
N SER A 4 -0.92 5.56 18.98
CA SER A 4 -2.15 4.75 18.96
C SER A 4 -1.90 3.40 18.26
N LEU A 5 -2.20 2.31 18.96
CA LEU A 5 -2.15 0.90 18.51
C LEU A 5 -2.97 0.63 17.23
N SER A 6 -3.90 1.52 16.87
CA SER A 6 -4.76 1.41 15.67
C SER A 6 -4.02 1.49 14.33
N SER A 7 -2.75 1.88 14.33
CA SER A 7 -1.92 1.98 13.11
C SER A 7 -1.37 0.63 12.64
N PHE A 8 -1.43 -0.43 13.47
CA PHE A 8 -0.86 -1.74 13.14
C PHE A 8 -1.79 -2.62 12.27
N GLU A 9 -3.11 -2.51 12.44
CA GLU A 9 -4.08 -3.39 11.76
C GLU A 9 -4.29 -3.05 10.27
N ASN A 10 -4.07 -1.79 9.89
CA ASN A 10 -4.38 -1.33 8.53
C ASN A 10 -3.34 -1.69 7.45
N TYR A 11 -2.24 -2.34 7.82
CA TYR A 11 -1.12 -2.64 6.90
C TYR A 11 -1.31 -3.94 6.10
N THR A 12 -2.29 -4.78 6.44
CA THR A 12 -2.36 -6.17 5.94
C THR A 12 -3.20 -6.37 4.67
N HIS A 13 -3.66 -5.29 4.01
CA HIS A 13 -4.61 -5.39 2.88
C HIS A 13 -4.00 -5.14 1.49
N TYR A 14 -2.67 -5.02 1.34
CA TYR A 14 -2.03 -4.39 0.18
C TYR A 14 -1.41 -5.30 -0.91
N SER A 15 -1.76 -6.58 -1.02
CA SER A 15 -1.15 -7.49 -2.00
C SER A 15 -2.14 -8.03 -3.04
N SER A 16 -2.29 -7.31 -4.18
CA SER A 16 -2.97 -7.82 -5.37
C SER A 16 -2.23 -7.49 -6.69
N THR A 17 -0.90 -7.56 -6.67
CA THR A 17 -0.07 -7.71 -7.86
C THR A 17 0.63 -9.07 -7.76
N GLN A 18 0.83 -9.75 -8.90
CA GLN A 18 1.47 -11.07 -8.98
C GLN A 18 2.95 -11.00 -8.52
N HIS A 19 3.17 -10.80 -7.23
CA HIS A 19 4.47 -10.94 -6.61
C HIS A 19 4.55 -12.33 -5.96
N SER A 20 5.79 -12.81 -5.93
CA SER A 20 6.29 -14.04 -5.33
C SER A 20 5.45 -14.58 -4.16
N VAL A 21 5.34 -15.91 -4.11
CA VAL A 21 4.73 -16.67 -3.00
C VAL A 21 5.13 -16.04 -1.66
N LEU A 22 4.13 -15.63 -0.88
CA LEU A 22 4.30 -15.00 0.44
C LEU A 22 5.39 -15.72 1.24
N SER A 23 6.39 -14.98 1.71
CA SER A 23 7.34 -15.49 2.70
C SER A 23 6.55 -16.08 3.88
N PRO A 24 6.93 -17.24 4.45
CA PRO A 24 6.28 -17.79 5.64
C PRO A 24 6.25 -16.80 6.82
N ALA A 25 7.20 -15.87 6.88
CA ALA A 25 7.29 -14.86 7.92
C ALA A 25 6.30 -13.69 7.69
N THR A 26 6.08 -13.26 6.44
CA THR A 26 5.09 -12.23 6.09
C THR A 26 3.67 -12.79 6.17
N ARG A 27 3.47 -14.07 5.84
CA ARG A 27 2.21 -14.81 6.06
C ARG A 27 1.77 -14.82 7.53
N ASN A 28 2.72 -14.86 8.47
CA ASN A 28 2.46 -14.92 9.91
C ASN A 28 2.48 -13.56 10.62
N LYS A 29 2.45 -12.43 9.88
CA LYS A 29 2.44 -11.04 10.41
C LYS A 29 3.50 -10.78 11.49
N VAL A 30 4.66 -11.45 11.41
CA VAL A 30 5.71 -11.27 12.43
C VAL A 30 6.34 -9.88 12.23
N PRO A 31 6.40 -9.02 13.27
CA PRO A 31 6.98 -7.70 13.14
C PRO A 31 8.44 -7.75 12.67
N LEU A 32 8.82 -6.86 11.75
CA LEU A 32 10.19 -6.76 11.22
C LEU A 32 11.26 -6.65 12.31
N LYS A 33 10.93 -6.01 13.44
CA LYS A 33 11.82 -5.88 14.61
C LYS A 33 12.12 -7.20 15.32
N LYS A 34 11.21 -8.18 15.22
CA LYS A 34 11.43 -9.54 15.72
C LYS A 34 12.25 -10.36 14.72
N LEU A 35 12.02 -10.19 13.43
CA LEU A 35 12.73 -10.91 12.37
C LEU A 35 14.19 -10.43 12.23
N TYR A 36 14.41 -9.12 12.15
CA TYR A 36 15.72 -8.51 11.86
C TYR A 36 16.09 -7.39 12.82
N PRO A 37 16.19 -7.65 14.15
CA PRO A 37 16.48 -6.61 15.15
C PRO A 37 17.81 -5.89 14.92
N ARG A 38 18.83 -6.60 14.39
CA ARG A 38 20.15 -6.04 14.09
C ARG A 38 20.11 -5.14 12.86
N ALA A 39 19.50 -5.61 11.77
CA ALA A 39 19.39 -4.85 10.54
C ALA A 39 18.61 -3.55 10.76
N ILE A 40 17.52 -3.57 11.54
CA ILE A 40 16.77 -2.37 11.92
C ILE A 40 17.65 -1.35 12.64
N LYS A 41 18.38 -1.77 13.67
CA LYS A 41 19.27 -0.85 14.40
C LYS A 41 20.36 -0.29 13.49
N HIS A 42 20.89 -1.12 12.61
CA HIS A 42 21.94 -0.72 11.68
C HIS A 42 21.43 0.26 10.63
N LEU A 43 20.27 0.01 10.02
CA LEU A 43 19.61 0.91 9.08
C LEU A 43 19.26 2.26 9.72
N ALA A 44 18.75 2.26 10.97
CA ALA A 44 18.52 3.49 11.72
C ALA A 44 19.81 4.25 11.99
N LYS A 45 20.93 3.55 12.21
CA LYS A 45 22.26 4.17 12.35
C LYS A 45 22.74 4.76 11.02
N ILE A 46 22.57 4.03 9.90
CA ILE A 46 22.93 4.50 8.56
C ILE A 46 22.14 5.77 8.21
N ALA A 47 20.83 5.80 8.47
CA ALA A 47 19.96 6.96 8.23
C ALA A 47 20.42 8.21 9.00
N LYS A 48 20.98 8.04 10.21
CA LYS A 48 21.49 9.15 11.03
C LYS A 48 22.86 9.69 10.60
N ILE A 49 23.77 8.80 10.17
CA ILE A 49 25.18 9.14 9.92
C ILE A 49 25.39 9.66 8.50
N SER A 50 24.70 9.08 7.52
CA SER A 50 24.86 9.46 6.13
C SER A 50 23.53 9.22 5.40
N PRO A 51 22.62 10.21 5.41
CA PRO A 51 21.52 10.23 4.48
C PRO A 51 22.11 10.45 3.09
N ASN A 52 22.66 9.41 2.46
CA ASN A 52 23.17 9.52 1.09
C ASN A 52 22.05 10.10 0.23
N PRO A 53 22.30 11.18 -0.53
CA PRO A 53 21.31 11.69 -1.47
C PRO A 53 20.98 10.58 -2.47
N PRO A 54 19.72 10.48 -2.92
CA PRO A 54 19.23 9.34 -3.70
C PRO A 54 19.95 9.17 -5.06
N TYR A 55 20.78 10.13 -5.48
CA TYR A 55 21.55 10.10 -6.72
C TYR A 55 22.90 10.81 -6.53
N GLY A 56 24.03 10.14 -6.80
CA GLY A 56 25.32 10.83 -7.01
C GLY A 56 26.62 10.16 -6.52
N GLY A 57 26.58 9.05 -5.77
CA GLY A 57 27.80 8.37 -5.30
C GLY A 57 28.19 7.17 -6.16
N ARG A 58 29.48 7.00 -6.48
CA ARG A 58 30.00 5.75 -7.08
C ARG A 58 29.86 4.60 -6.07
N GLY A 59 28.80 3.80 -6.19
CA GLY A 59 28.63 2.54 -5.46
C GLY A 59 27.21 2.29 -4.94
N TYR A 60 26.92 1.02 -4.65
CA TYR A 60 25.64 0.62 -4.06
C TYR A 60 25.44 1.32 -2.70
N PRO A 61 24.30 2.00 -2.45
CA PRO A 61 24.03 2.69 -1.19
C PRO A 61 24.19 1.76 0.02
N ALA A 62 24.77 2.27 1.12
CA ALA A 62 25.05 1.48 2.31
C ALA A 62 23.82 0.76 2.87
N HIS A 63 22.66 1.41 2.86
CA HIS A 63 21.39 0.82 3.28
C HIS A 63 20.94 -0.33 2.36
N LEU A 64 21.07 -0.18 1.03
CA LEU A 64 20.73 -1.26 0.09
C LEU A 64 21.67 -2.46 0.21
N LYS A 65 22.97 -2.23 0.46
CA LYS A 65 23.92 -3.31 0.74
C LYS A 65 23.51 -4.10 1.98
N GLU A 66 23.11 -3.42 3.05
CA GLU A 66 22.68 -4.06 4.29
C GLU A 66 21.38 -4.87 4.07
N ILE A 67 20.44 -4.34 3.29
CA ILE A 67 19.15 -5.00 3.01
C ILE A 67 19.36 -6.29 2.22
N ILE A 68 20.12 -6.24 1.12
CA ILE A 68 20.39 -7.42 0.27
C ILE A 68 21.19 -8.48 1.03
N LYS A 69 22.09 -8.07 1.93
CA LYS A 69 22.81 -9.00 2.81
C LYS A 69 21.90 -9.67 3.84
N THR A 70 20.85 -8.98 4.28
CA THR A 70 19.96 -9.46 5.35
C THR A 70 18.98 -10.51 4.86
N THR A 71 18.39 -10.32 3.68
CA THR A 71 17.40 -11.23 3.12
C THR A 71 17.38 -11.18 1.60
N SER A 72 17.11 -12.32 0.98
CA SER A 72 16.85 -12.46 -0.46
C SER A 72 15.36 -12.34 -0.80
N ASP A 73 14.47 -12.32 0.21
CA ASP A 73 13.03 -12.20 0.01
C ASP A 73 12.63 -10.76 -0.35
N ALA A 74 11.87 -10.61 -1.43
CA ALA A 74 11.53 -9.30 -1.98
C ALA A 74 10.63 -8.47 -1.05
N GLU A 75 9.72 -9.09 -0.29
CA GLU A 75 8.83 -8.38 0.62
C GLU A 75 9.58 -7.89 1.85
N GLU A 76 10.46 -8.73 2.41
CA GLU A 76 11.30 -8.37 3.55
C GLU A 76 12.31 -7.27 3.17
N GLN A 77 12.89 -7.36 1.96
CA GLN A 77 13.73 -6.30 1.41
C GLN A 77 12.96 -4.97 1.31
N TYR A 78 11.74 -5.01 0.76
CA TYR A 78 10.87 -3.84 0.67
C TYR A 78 10.55 -3.26 2.06
N ALA A 79 10.21 -4.11 3.02
CA ALA A 79 9.88 -3.67 4.37
C ALA A 79 11.07 -3.02 5.09
N LEU A 80 12.29 -3.54 4.92
CA LEU A 80 13.51 -2.94 5.46
C LEU A 80 13.83 -1.60 4.77
N LEU A 81 13.58 -1.52 3.45
CA LEU A 81 13.73 -0.29 2.69
C LEU A 81 12.76 0.81 3.16
N VAL A 82 11.49 0.47 3.36
CA VAL A 82 10.48 1.39 3.92
C VAL A 82 10.87 1.83 5.33
N HIS A 83 11.38 0.92 6.16
CA HIS A 83 11.87 1.27 7.50
C HIS A 83 12.99 2.33 7.43
N TYR A 84 13.97 2.15 6.53
CA TYR A 84 15.03 3.12 6.30
C TYR A 84 14.49 4.50 5.89
N TYR A 85 13.56 4.56 4.93
CA TYR A 85 12.96 5.84 4.51
C TYR A 85 12.13 6.51 5.61
N ASN A 86 11.42 5.73 6.42
CA ASN A 86 10.73 6.25 7.60
C ASN A 86 11.71 6.83 8.62
N CYS A 87 12.91 6.23 8.81
CA CYS A 87 13.96 6.81 9.64
C CYS A 87 14.51 8.14 9.12
N LEU A 88 14.42 8.39 7.81
CA LEU A 88 14.76 9.68 7.18
C LEU A 88 13.63 10.71 7.27
N GLY A 89 12.46 10.35 7.82
CA GLY A 89 11.28 11.21 7.84
C GLY A 89 10.59 11.35 6.48
N LEU A 90 10.96 10.50 5.51
CA LEU A 90 10.30 10.46 4.21
C LEU A 90 9.05 9.58 4.33
N GLU A 91 7.90 10.23 4.50
CA GLU A 91 6.63 9.52 4.50
C GLU A 91 6.40 8.91 3.10
N VAL A 92 6.40 7.58 3.03
CA VAL A 92 5.92 6.88 1.84
C VAL A 92 4.45 7.23 1.70
N LYS A 93 4.11 8.04 0.68
CA LYS A 93 2.71 8.41 0.41
C LYS A 93 1.89 7.13 0.34
N LYS A 94 0.96 6.98 1.29
CA LYS A 94 -0.01 5.90 1.27
C LYS A 94 -0.68 5.94 -0.11
N THR A 95 -0.64 4.82 -0.81
CA THR A 95 -1.42 4.66 -2.04
C THR A 95 -2.87 4.97 -1.70
N ARG A 96 -3.55 5.76 -2.53
CA ARG A 96 -4.90 6.24 -2.25
C ARG A 96 -5.79 5.05 -1.87
N SER A 97 -6.35 5.08 -0.65
CA SER A 97 -7.29 4.06 -0.22
C SER A 97 -8.51 4.11 -1.14
N TYR A 98 -8.72 3.05 -1.91
CA TYR A 98 -9.90 2.92 -2.76
C TYR A 98 -11.10 2.64 -1.86
N ARG A 99 -12.08 3.55 -1.84
CA ARG A 99 -13.36 3.33 -1.14
C ARG A 99 -14.27 2.46 -2.03
N PRO A 100 -14.50 1.18 -1.72
CA PRO A 100 -15.38 0.33 -2.52
C PRO A 100 -16.82 0.86 -2.51
N LEU A 101 -17.60 0.44 -3.52
CA LEU A 101 -19.05 0.64 -3.53
C LEU A 101 -19.69 -0.39 -2.59
N THR A 102 -20.50 0.10 -1.68
CA THR A 102 -21.36 -0.72 -0.80
C THR A 102 -22.50 -1.36 -1.59
N GLU A 103 -23.11 -2.43 -1.08
CA GLU A 103 -24.25 -3.07 -1.74
C GLU A 103 -25.43 -2.09 -1.93
N ASP A 104 -25.71 -1.25 -0.94
CA ASP A 104 -26.74 -0.21 -1.05
C ASP A 104 -26.45 0.78 -2.18
N GLU A 105 -25.19 1.21 -2.31
CA GLU A 105 -24.78 2.08 -3.42
C GLU A 105 -24.93 1.37 -4.76
N LYS A 106 -24.54 0.10 -4.87
CA LYS A 106 -24.71 -0.69 -6.10
C LYS A 106 -26.17 -0.78 -6.50
N PHE A 107 -27.07 -1.08 -5.55
CA PHE A 107 -28.51 -1.14 -5.79
C PHE A 107 -29.06 0.21 -6.30
N ARG A 108 -28.68 1.32 -5.65
CA ARG A 108 -29.08 2.67 -6.10
C ARG A 108 -28.54 3.00 -7.48
N ILE A 109 -27.30 2.64 -7.80
CA ILE A 109 -26.72 2.85 -9.13
C ILE A 109 -27.54 2.11 -10.19
N LEU A 110 -27.88 0.85 -9.95
CA LEU A 110 -28.69 0.05 -10.88
C LEU A 110 -30.10 0.60 -11.03
N SER A 111 -30.74 1.00 -9.93
CA SER A 111 -32.06 1.62 -9.96
C SER A 111 -32.07 2.90 -10.80
N TYR A 112 -31.15 3.84 -10.54
CA TYR A 112 -31.06 5.07 -11.33
C TYR A 112 -30.69 4.81 -12.79
N TYR A 113 -29.82 3.84 -13.04
CA TYR A 113 -29.43 3.46 -14.40
C TYR A 113 -30.62 2.92 -15.20
N SER A 114 -31.43 2.05 -14.58
CA SER A 114 -32.66 1.52 -15.19
C SER A 114 -33.71 2.61 -15.41
N SER A 115 -33.74 3.65 -14.57
CA SER A 115 -34.58 4.84 -14.78
C SER A 115 -34.04 5.84 -15.82
N GLY A 116 -32.93 5.51 -16.51
CA GLY A 116 -32.39 6.33 -17.60
C GLY A 116 -31.51 7.51 -17.17
N TYR A 117 -31.07 7.56 -15.91
CA TYR A 117 -30.16 8.62 -15.45
C TYR A 117 -28.79 8.50 -16.10
N SER A 118 -28.18 9.64 -16.41
CA SER A 118 -26.80 9.67 -16.91
C SER A 118 -25.80 9.35 -15.79
N VAL A 119 -24.66 8.78 -16.16
CA VAL A 119 -23.58 8.40 -15.22
C VAL A 119 -23.17 9.59 -14.34
N SER A 120 -23.10 10.79 -14.91
CA SER A 120 -22.76 12.01 -14.18
C SER A 120 -23.80 12.36 -13.11
N LYS A 121 -25.11 12.26 -13.43
CA LYS A 121 -26.18 12.51 -12.45
C LYS A 121 -26.18 11.48 -11.32
N ILE A 122 -25.89 10.22 -11.64
CA ILE A 122 -25.78 9.14 -10.63
C ILE A 122 -24.58 9.41 -9.71
N ALA A 123 -23.45 9.84 -10.28
CA ALA A 123 -22.24 10.18 -9.53
C ALA A 123 -22.48 11.33 -8.56
N GLU A 124 -23.16 12.39 -9.02
CA GLU A 124 -23.57 13.53 -8.21
C GLU A 124 -24.49 13.12 -7.06
N ALA A 125 -25.55 12.36 -7.36
CA ALA A 125 -26.52 11.90 -6.36
C ALA A 125 -25.92 11.04 -5.25
N LEU A 126 -24.84 10.30 -5.55
CA LEU A 126 -24.17 9.41 -4.59
C LEU A 126 -22.89 9.99 -4.00
N GLY A 127 -22.48 11.19 -4.39
CA GLY A 127 -21.20 11.78 -3.97
C GLY A 127 -19.99 10.93 -4.37
N ARG A 128 -20.04 10.30 -5.55
CA ARG A 128 -18.98 9.42 -6.07
C ARG A 128 -18.33 10.00 -7.31
N HIS A 129 -17.11 9.57 -7.60
CA HIS A 129 -16.43 9.96 -8.83
C HIS A 129 -17.10 9.31 -10.04
N VAL A 130 -17.23 10.05 -11.15
CA VAL A 130 -17.90 9.58 -12.39
C VAL A 130 -17.31 8.27 -12.90
N SER A 131 -15.97 8.13 -12.84
CA SER A 131 -15.31 6.89 -13.26
C SER A 131 -15.72 5.67 -12.43
N THR A 132 -15.98 5.83 -11.13
CA THR A 132 -16.43 4.75 -10.26
C THR A 132 -17.77 4.20 -10.74
N ILE A 133 -18.72 5.08 -11.05
CA ILE A 133 -20.04 4.70 -11.56
C ILE A 133 -19.92 4.08 -12.96
N TYR A 134 -19.13 4.70 -13.84
CA TYR A 134 -18.87 4.20 -15.19
C TYR A 134 -18.33 2.76 -15.18
N TYR A 135 -17.29 2.49 -14.40
CA TYR A 135 -16.66 1.15 -14.35
C TYR A 135 -17.55 0.11 -13.67
N PHE A 136 -18.44 0.52 -12.76
CA PHE A 136 -19.43 -0.37 -12.19
C PHE A 136 -20.47 -0.76 -13.26
N ILE A 137 -21.10 0.22 -13.93
CA ILE A 137 -22.10 -0.05 -14.98
C ILE A 137 -21.48 -0.86 -16.14
N LYS A 138 -20.25 -0.55 -16.54
CA LYS A 138 -19.52 -1.30 -17.59
C LYS A 138 -19.35 -2.78 -17.22
N ARG A 139 -19.04 -3.07 -15.95
CA ARG A 139 -18.88 -4.45 -15.46
C ARG A 139 -20.24 -5.17 -15.35
N TYR A 140 -21.28 -4.48 -14.90
CA TYR A 140 -22.65 -4.99 -14.86
C TYR A 140 -23.13 -5.42 -16.25
N LYS A 141 -22.95 -4.55 -17.26
CA LYS A 141 -23.28 -4.87 -18.67
C LYS A 141 -22.51 -6.07 -19.23
N ALA A 142 -21.33 -6.34 -18.70
CA ALA A 142 -20.50 -7.46 -19.10
C ALA A 142 -20.81 -8.76 -18.35
N GLY A 143 -21.79 -8.77 -17.44
CA GLY A 143 -22.14 -9.93 -16.60
C GLY A 143 -21.05 -10.31 -15.60
N LYS A 144 -20.19 -9.36 -15.20
CA LYS A 144 -19.03 -9.58 -14.32
C LYS A 144 -19.28 -9.19 -12.86
N ILE A 145 -20.53 -8.92 -12.49
CA ILE A 145 -20.99 -8.55 -11.14
C ILE A 145 -22.26 -9.35 -10.86
#